data_AF-A0A9X1NY47-F1
#
_entry.id   AF-A0A9X1NY47-F1
#
_cell.length_a   1.000
_cell.length_b   1.000
_cell.length_c   1.000
_cell.angle_alpha   90.00
_cell.angle_beta   90.00
_cell.angle_gamma   90.00
#
_symmetry.space_group_name_H-M   'P 1'
#
loop_
_entity.id
_entity.type
_entity.pdbx_description
1 polymer ?
#
loop_
_entity_poly.entity_id
_entity_poly.type
_entity_poly.pdbx_seq_one_letter_code
_entity_poly.pdbx_strand_id
1 'polypeptide(L)'
;MRALAAAIRNGSIKISPDADKPIPRPILMSAGALALVALVSIATGRTTGVGLAETPQMRTIAHRDLRLAEHADGSAAVVDAVTRAPLISVRVGEGAFAVEALRNLARDRVRKGVPAGGAFVLALKSDGRLVLEDPETRQQVELRAFGERQAKAFAGLLPAADAENTRGVR
;
A
#
# COMPACT_ATOMS: atom_id res chain seq x y z
N MET A 1 31.64 24.29 -38.45
CA MET A 1 31.63 24.34 -36.97
C MET A 1 31.71 25.76 -36.37
N ARG A 2 32.25 26.79 -37.07
CA ARG A 2 32.36 28.16 -36.52
C ARG A 2 31.05 28.94 -36.37
N ALA A 3 30.04 28.67 -37.21
CA ALA A 3 28.75 29.38 -37.14
C ALA A 3 27.91 29.02 -35.90
N LEU A 4 27.98 27.77 -35.44
CA LEU A 4 27.25 27.29 -34.27
C LEU A 4 27.79 27.89 -32.97
N ALA A 5 29.12 28.01 -32.85
CA ALA A 5 29.80 28.61 -31.70
C ALA A 5 29.65 30.15 -31.61
N ALA A 6 29.31 30.81 -32.72
CA ALA A 6 29.00 32.23 -32.74
C ALA A 6 27.55 32.51 -32.28
N ALA A 7 26.60 31.65 -32.65
CA ALA A 7 25.19 31.79 -32.26
C ALA A 7 24.95 31.62 -30.75
N ILE A 8 25.69 30.71 -30.09
CA ILE A 8 25.58 30.49 -28.64
C ILE A 8 26.14 31.68 -27.83
N ARG A 9 27.18 32.34 -28.34
CA ARG A 9 27.87 33.45 -27.65
C ARG A 9 27.06 34.75 -27.64
N ASN A 10 26.12 34.90 -28.57
CA ASN A 10 25.30 36.10 -28.75
C ASN A 10 23.91 35.99 -28.09
N GLY A 11 23.62 34.91 -27.36
CA GLY A 11 22.34 34.71 -26.67
C GLY A 11 21.11 34.65 -27.59
N SER A 12 21.30 34.43 -28.90
CA SER A 12 20.24 34.55 -29.91
C SER A 12 19.32 33.33 -30.02
N ILE A 13 19.55 32.30 -29.20
CA ILE A 13 18.61 31.18 -29.06
C ILE A 13 17.53 31.60 -28.07
N LYS A 14 16.49 32.27 -28.56
CA LYS A 14 15.26 32.52 -27.80
C LYS A 14 14.51 31.19 -27.62
N ILE A 15 14.66 30.55 -26.45
CA ILE A 15 13.85 29.39 -26.02
C ILE A 15 12.64 29.87 -25.18
N SER A 16 12.05 31.00 -25.58
CA SER A 16 10.80 31.50 -24.99
C SER A 16 9.72 31.48 -26.07
N PRO A 17 8.46 31.16 -25.73
CA PRO A 17 7.35 31.27 -26.67
C PRO A 17 7.38 32.66 -27.31
N ASP A 18 7.44 32.70 -28.64
CA ASP A 18 7.44 33.96 -29.38
C ASP A 18 6.06 34.61 -29.19
N ALA A 19 6.02 35.79 -28.58
CA ALA A 19 4.76 36.48 -28.24
C ALA A 19 3.93 36.79 -29.51
N ASP A 20 4.60 36.94 -30.64
CA ASP A 20 4.00 37.22 -31.95
C ASP A 20 3.51 35.96 -32.68
N LYS A 21 3.77 34.76 -32.13
CA LYS A 21 3.32 33.48 -32.70
C LYS A 21 2.58 32.66 -31.64
N PRO A 22 1.35 33.08 -31.25
CA PRO A 22 0.57 32.38 -30.25
C PRO A 22 0.30 30.93 -30.69
N ILE A 23 0.33 30.02 -29.72
CA ILE A 23 0.00 28.61 -29.97
C ILE A 23 -1.40 28.54 -30.59
N PRO A 24 -1.58 27.83 -31.72
CA PRO A 24 -2.89 27.68 -32.34
C PRO A 24 -3.92 27.14 -31.33
N ARG A 25 -5.04 27.85 -31.17
CA ARG A 25 -6.17 27.45 -30.32
C ARG A 25 -6.59 25.97 -30.47
N PRO A 26 -6.65 25.36 -31.67
CA PRO A 26 -7.01 23.94 -31.77
C PRO A 26 -6.02 23.00 -31.07
N ILE A 27 -4.73 23.33 -31.06
CA ILE A 27 -3.69 22.52 -30.37
C ILE A 27 -3.88 22.60 -28.85
N LEU A 28 -4.17 23.80 -28.35
CA LEU A 28 -4.43 23.99 -26.92
C LEU A 28 -5.71 23.28 -26.48
N MET A 29 -6.76 23.32 -27.31
CA MET A 29 -8.00 22.58 -27.08
C MET A 29 -7.79 21.06 -27.11
N SER A 30 -6.99 20.55 -28.05
CA SER A 30 -6.69 19.10 -28.10
C SER A 30 -5.86 18.64 -26.90
N ALA A 31 -4.90 19.44 -26.43
CA ALA A 31 -4.14 19.14 -25.23
C ALA A 31 -5.02 19.12 -23.98
N GLY A 32 -5.91 20.11 -23.86
CA GLY A 32 -6.91 20.16 -22.78
C GLY A 32 -7.89 18.98 -22.82
N ALA A 33 -8.38 18.61 -24.02
CA ALA A 33 -9.25 17.47 -24.21
C ALA A 33 -8.55 16.15 -23.85
N LEU A 34 -7.29 15.97 -24.25
CA LEU A 34 -6.51 14.80 -23.89
C LEU A 34 -6.30 14.69 -22.38
N ALA A 35 -5.96 15.80 -21.72
CA ALA A 35 -5.82 15.85 -20.26
C ALA A 35 -7.15 15.52 -19.56
N LEU A 36 -8.27 16.06 -20.05
CA LEU A 36 -9.60 15.78 -19.52
C LEU A 36 -9.96 14.29 -19.67
N VAL A 37 -9.74 13.71 -20.85
CA VAL A 37 -10.01 12.28 -21.11
C VAL A 37 -9.16 11.41 -20.19
N ALA A 38 -7.89 11.73 -19.99
CA ALA A 38 -7.02 11.02 -19.06
C ALA A 38 -7.53 11.10 -17.61
N LEU A 39 -7.90 12.30 -17.14
CA LEU A 39 -8.45 12.49 -15.79
C LEU A 39 -9.76 11.74 -15.58
N VAL A 40 -10.68 11.79 -16.57
CA VAL A 40 -11.93 11.03 -16.54
C VAL A 40 -11.65 9.54 -16.51
N SER A 41 -10.72 9.06 -17.34
CA SER A 41 -10.35 7.63 -17.38
C SER A 41 -9.78 7.15 -16.04
N ILE A 42 -8.92 7.96 -15.40
CA ILE A 42 -8.38 7.67 -14.07
C ILE A 42 -9.49 7.71 -13.01
N ALA A 43 -10.37 8.71 -13.05
CA ALA A 43 -11.48 8.84 -12.11
C ALA A 43 -12.46 7.67 -12.24
N THR A 44 -12.81 7.28 -13.46
CA THR A 44 -13.65 6.12 -13.74
C THR A 44 -12.97 4.83 -13.27
N GLY A 45 -11.70 4.60 -13.61
CA GLY A 45 -10.96 3.42 -13.13
C GLY A 45 -10.89 3.35 -11.60
N ARG A 46 -10.70 4.50 -10.94
CA ARG A 46 -10.69 4.57 -9.46
C ARG A 46 -12.05 4.36 -8.80
N THR A 47 -13.14 4.80 -9.43
CA THR A 47 -14.51 4.69 -8.87
C THR A 47 -15.17 3.35 -9.17
N THR A 48 -14.88 2.77 -10.34
CA THR A 48 -15.45 1.48 -10.80
C THR A 48 -14.59 0.27 -10.44
N GLY A 49 -13.34 0.47 -10.02
CA GLY A 49 -12.40 -0.61 -9.71
C GLY A 49 -11.85 -1.36 -10.94
N VAL A 50 -12.25 -0.98 -12.15
CA VAL A 50 -11.79 -1.60 -13.40
C VAL A 50 -10.29 -1.33 -13.59
N GLY A 51 -9.49 -2.40 -13.62
CA GLY A 51 -8.02 -2.32 -13.78
C GLY A 51 -7.23 -2.26 -12.47
N LEU A 52 -7.90 -2.21 -11.31
CA LEU A 52 -7.28 -2.66 -10.07
C LEU A 52 -7.23 -4.19 -10.17
N ALA A 53 -6.05 -4.78 -10.03
CA ALA A 53 -5.95 -6.21 -9.82
C ALA A 53 -6.63 -6.52 -8.47
N GLU A 54 -7.94 -6.76 -8.50
CA GLU A 54 -8.64 -7.31 -7.35
C GLU A 54 -8.03 -8.68 -7.11
N THR A 55 -7.28 -8.80 -6.01
CA THR A 55 -6.90 -10.10 -5.50
C THR A 55 -8.18 -10.92 -5.36
N PRO A 56 -8.31 -12.08 -6.04
CA PRO A 56 -9.51 -12.90 -5.95
C PRO A 56 -9.86 -13.07 -4.48
N GLN A 57 -11.10 -12.76 -4.09
CA GLN A 57 -11.57 -12.90 -2.72
C GLN A 57 -11.60 -14.39 -2.36
N MET A 58 -10.44 -14.91 -1.98
CA MET A 58 -10.26 -16.27 -1.50
C MET A 58 -10.81 -16.36 -0.10
N ARG A 59 -11.45 -17.50 0.21
CA ARG A 59 -11.99 -17.76 1.55
C ARG A 59 -10.85 -17.72 2.58
N THR A 60 -11.04 -16.92 3.62
CA THR A 60 -10.14 -16.91 4.78
C THR A 60 -10.39 -18.19 5.59
N ILE A 61 -9.33 -18.99 5.81
CA ILE A 61 -9.40 -20.26 6.55
C ILE A 61 -8.93 -20.14 8.00
N ALA A 62 -8.10 -19.15 8.30
CA ALA A 62 -7.74 -18.76 9.67
C ALA A 62 -7.49 -17.25 9.71
N HIS A 63 -7.81 -16.62 10.82
CA HIS A 63 -7.50 -15.21 11.02
C HIS A 63 -7.12 -14.90 12.47
N ARG A 64 -6.40 -13.80 12.67
CA ARG A 64 -6.20 -13.17 13.98
C ARG A 64 -6.28 -11.66 13.85
N ASP A 65 -6.95 -11.03 14.80
CA ASP A 65 -6.97 -9.59 14.93
C ASP A 65 -5.73 -9.12 15.68
N LEU A 66 -4.94 -8.28 15.04
CA LEU A 66 -3.70 -7.71 15.54
C LEU A 66 -3.90 -6.23 15.83
N ARG A 67 -3.26 -5.74 16.88
CA ARG A 67 -3.23 -4.31 17.22
C ARG A 67 -1.81 -3.89 17.50
N LEU A 68 -1.45 -2.69 17.05
CA LEU A 68 -0.18 -2.06 17.41
C LEU A 68 -0.33 -1.39 18.78
N ALA A 69 0.57 -1.72 19.71
CA ALA A 69 0.70 -1.09 21.01
C ALA A 69 2.06 -0.39 21.07
N GLU A 70 2.06 0.93 20.88
CA GLU A 70 3.26 1.77 20.99
C GLU A 70 3.28 2.43 22.37
N HIS A 71 4.46 2.46 22.99
CA HIS A 71 4.67 3.05 24.30
C HIS A 71 5.53 4.32 24.19
N ALA A 72 5.38 5.22 25.16
CA ALA A 72 6.10 6.50 25.19
C ALA A 72 7.61 6.36 25.35
N ASP A 73 8.09 5.22 25.84
CA ASP A 73 9.51 4.89 25.95
C ASP A 73 10.16 4.53 24.59
N GLY A 74 9.37 4.44 23.52
CA GLY A 74 9.82 4.05 22.18
C GLY A 74 9.76 2.54 21.91
N SER A 75 9.32 1.74 22.89
CA SER A 75 9.03 0.32 22.67
C SER A 75 7.71 0.13 21.95
N ALA A 76 7.58 -0.99 21.23
CA ALA A 76 6.36 -1.32 20.51
C ALA A 76 6.08 -2.82 20.56
N ALA A 77 4.80 -3.17 20.57
CA ALA A 77 4.35 -4.55 20.55
C ALA A 77 3.21 -4.74 19.55
N VAL A 78 3.19 -5.92 18.94
CA VAL A 78 2.01 -6.45 18.26
C VAL A 78 1.26 -7.29 19.28
N VAL A 79 0.03 -6.91 19.56
CA VAL A 79 -0.85 -7.60 20.52
C VAL A 79 -2.06 -8.15 19.82
N ASP A 80 -2.65 -9.19 20.39
CA ASP A 80 -3.97 -9.67 19.97
C ASP A 80 -5.02 -8.61 20.29
N ALA A 81 -5.89 -8.26 19.35
CA ALA A 81 -6.85 -7.17 19.53
C ALA A 81 -7.95 -7.50 20.55
N VAL A 82 -8.27 -8.79 20.74
CA VAL A 82 -9.33 -9.28 21.62
C VAL A 82 -8.79 -9.46 23.04
N THR A 83 -7.75 -10.28 23.18
CA THR A 83 -7.18 -10.65 24.49
C THR A 83 -6.18 -9.63 25.03
N ARG A 84 -5.68 -8.73 24.17
CA ARG A 84 -4.57 -7.81 24.46
C ARG A 84 -3.27 -8.49 24.88
N ALA A 85 -3.15 -9.80 24.66
CA ALA A 85 -1.93 -10.54 24.95
C ALA A 85 -0.81 -10.11 23.97
N PRO A 86 0.42 -9.91 24.46
CA PRO A 86 1.55 -9.60 23.59
C PRO A 86 1.92 -10.82 22.75
N LEU A 87 1.92 -10.65 21.42
CA LEU A 87 2.33 -11.67 20.47
C LEU A 87 3.80 -11.48 20.07
N ILE A 88 4.19 -10.22 19.83
CA ILE A 88 5.56 -9.81 19.55
C ILE A 88 5.82 -8.53 20.33
N SER A 89 6.92 -8.49 21.09
CA SER A 89 7.36 -7.30 21.80
C SER A 89 8.74 -6.90 21.31
N VAL A 90 8.96 -5.60 21.10
CA VAL A 90 10.21 -5.05 20.58
C VAL A 90 10.71 -3.95 21.51
N ARG A 91 11.98 -4.06 21.91
CA ARG A 91 12.63 -3.04 22.74
C ARG A 91 13.09 -1.86 21.89
N VAL A 92 13.37 -0.75 22.56
CA VAL A 92 13.94 0.45 21.92
C VAL A 92 15.25 0.08 21.22
N GLY A 93 15.37 0.45 19.94
CA GLY A 93 16.55 0.15 19.12
C GLY A 93 16.55 -1.24 18.45
N GLU A 94 15.60 -2.10 18.80
CA GLU A 94 15.34 -3.35 18.09
C GLU A 94 14.24 -3.13 17.04
N GLY A 95 14.24 -3.93 15.97
CA GLY A 95 13.23 -3.87 14.92
C GLY A 95 12.58 -5.23 14.72
N ALA A 96 11.24 -5.29 14.81
CA ALA A 96 10.49 -6.42 14.29
C ALA A 96 9.70 -6.00 13.05
N PHE A 97 9.82 -6.82 12.00
CA PHE A 97 9.10 -6.60 10.75
C PHE A 97 7.58 -6.50 10.97
N ALA A 98 7.02 -7.24 11.93
CA ALA A 98 5.60 -7.16 12.25
C ALA A 98 5.18 -5.79 12.78
N VAL A 99 5.97 -5.19 13.68
CA VAL A 99 5.72 -3.83 14.18
C VAL A 99 5.77 -2.82 13.03
N GLU A 100 6.77 -2.90 12.16
CA GLU A 100 6.89 -1.98 11.03
C GLU A 100 5.80 -2.16 9.97
N ALA A 101 5.35 -3.40 9.74
CA ALA A 101 4.23 -3.68 8.84
C ALA A 101 2.93 -3.06 9.35
N LEU A 102 2.60 -3.25 10.63
CA LEU A 102 1.42 -2.63 11.24
C LEU A 102 1.55 -1.10 11.31
N ARG A 103 2.74 -0.58 11.63
CA ARG A 103 2.99 0.86 11.66
C ARG A 103 2.83 1.49 10.28
N ASN A 104 3.25 0.81 9.21
CA ASN A 104 3.01 1.25 7.84
C ASN A 104 1.52 1.32 7.51
N LEU A 105 0.73 0.33 7.91
CA LEU A 105 -0.73 0.36 7.72
C LEU A 105 -1.39 1.47 8.54
N ALA A 106 -0.98 1.66 9.80
CA ALA A 106 -1.46 2.77 10.63
C ALA A 106 -1.14 4.14 10.01
N ARG A 107 0.06 4.30 9.42
CA ARG A 107 0.44 5.51 8.67
C ARG A 107 -0.42 5.68 7.41
N ASP A 108 -0.76 4.60 6.71
CA ASP A 108 -1.64 4.65 5.53
C ASP A 108 -3.07 5.07 5.90
N ARG A 109 -3.62 4.59 7.02
CA ARG A 109 -4.89 5.06 7.58
C ARG A 109 -4.90 6.58 7.74
N VAL A 110 -3.89 7.12 8.41
CA VAL A 110 -3.78 8.58 8.64
C VAL A 110 -3.72 9.34 7.32
N ARG A 111 -2.98 8.84 6.33
CA ARG A 111 -2.91 9.46 4.99
C ARG A 111 -4.27 9.47 4.28
N LYS A 112 -5.13 8.50 4.57
CA LYS A 112 -6.49 8.39 4.03
C LYS A 112 -7.56 9.07 4.90
N GLY A 113 -7.17 9.77 5.98
CA GLY A 113 -8.09 10.44 6.90
C GLY A 113 -8.77 9.51 7.90
N VAL A 114 -8.29 8.27 8.04
CA VAL A 114 -8.77 7.27 9.01
C VAL A 114 -7.86 7.31 10.26
N PRO A 115 -8.40 7.15 11.48
CA PRO A 115 -7.58 7.05 12.69
C PRO A 115 -6.53 5.93 12.61
N ALA A 116 -5.31 6.18 13.09
CA ALA A 116 -4.22 5.18 13.08
C ALA A 116 -4.51 3.91 13.91
N GLY A 117 -5.36 4.02 14.93
CA GLY A 117 -5.73 2.92 15.81
C GLY A 117 -6.72 1.94 15.17
N GLY A 118 -7.09 0.90 15.92
CA GLY A 118 -8.01 -0.16 15.47
C GLY A 118 -7.31 -1.49 15.19
N ALA A 119 -8.10 -2.53 14.97
CA ALA A 119 -7.59 -3.86 14.64
C ALA A 119 -7.17 -3.95 13.16
N PHE A 120 -6.11 -4.71 12.91
CA PHE A 120 -5.70 -5.19 11.58
C PHE A 120 -5.91 -6.69 11.55
N VAL A 121 -6.27 -7.26 10.41
CA VAL A 121 -6.59 -8.69 10.31
C VAL A 121 -5.43 -9.41 9.65
N LEU A 122 -4.81 -10.35 10.35
CA LEU A 122 -3.93 -11.33 9.73
C LEU A 122 -4.78 -12.48 9.22
N ALA A 123 -4.83 -12.70 7.90
CA ALA A 123 -5.65 -13.72 7.26
C ALA A 123 -4.78 -14.75 6.52
N LEU A 124 -5.04 -16.03 6.78
CA LEU A 124 -4.61 -17.14 5.93
C LEU A 124 -5.73 -17.43 4.92
N LYS A 125 -5.42 -17.30 3.64
CA LYS A 125 -6.32 -17.58 2.53
C LYS A 125 -6.27 -19.07 2.16
N SER A 126 -7.34 -19.56 1.53
CA SER A 126 -7.47 -20.97 1.10
C SER A 126 -6.41 -21.44 0.11
N ASP A 127 -5.77 -20.51 -0.62
CA ASP A 127 -4.65 -20.78 -1.53
C ASP A 127 -3.28 -20.80 -0.82
N GLY A 128 -3.26 -20.66 0.51
CA GLY A 128 -2.05 -20.64 1.34
C GLY A 128 -1.38 -19.27 1.46
N ARG A 129 -1.95 -18.21 0.88
CA ARG A 129 -1.40 -16.86 1.04
C ARG A 129 -1.69 -16.31 2.42
N LEU A 130 -0.68 -15.68 3.00
CA LEU A 130 -0.75 -14.92 4.23
C LEU A 130 -0.85 -13.44 3.90
N VAL A 131 -1.96 -12.82 4.29
CA VAL A 131 -2.30 -11.44 3.95
C VAL A 131 -2.59 -10.68 5.23
N LEU A 132 -2.00 -9.48 5.35
CA LEU A 132 -2.35 -8.51 6.38
C LEU A 132 -3.35 -7.51 5.79
N GLU A 133 -4.51 -7.38 6.42
CA GLU A 133 -5.65 -6.63 5.91
C GLU A 133 -6.04 -5.52 6.87
N ASP A 134 -6.39 -4.37 6.30
CA ASP A 134 -6.99 -3.26 7.03
C ASP A 134 -8.50 -3.20 6.70
N PRO A 135 -9.40 -3.48 7.65
CA PRO A 135 -10.84 -3.44 7.41
C PRO A 135 -11.37 -2.03 7.11
N GLU A 136 -10.71 -0.98 7.61
CA GLU A 136 -11.15 0.41 7.45
C GLU A 136 -10.80 0.95 6.06
N THR A 137 -9.58 0.66 5.58
CA THR A 137 -9.09 1.17 4.29
C THR A 137 -9.16 0.16 3.16
N ARG A 138 -9.58 -1.09 3.46
CA ARG A 138 -9.56 -2.27 2.57
C ARG A 138 -8.19 -2.56 1.96
N GLN A 139 -7.12 -2.05 2.57
CA GLN A 139 -5.77 -2.33 2.12
C GLN A 139 -5.39 -3.78 2.45
N GLN A 140 -4.74 -4.45 1.52
CA GLN A 140 -4.23 -5.80 1.69
C GLN A 140 -2.74 -5.82 1.36
N VAL A 141 -1.96 -6.51 2.19
CA VAL A 141 -0.52 -6.66 2.04
C VAL A 141 -0.18 -8.14 2.11
N GLU A 142 0.27 -8.71 0.99
CA GLU A 142 0.69 -10.11 0.94
C GLU A 142 2.07 -10.28 1.58
N LEU A 143 2.14 -11.07 2.65
CA LEU A 143 3.34 -11.24 3.47
C LEU A 143 4.44 -12.04 2.75
N ARG A 144 4.07 -12.85 1.76
CA ARG A 144 5.02 -13.63 0.95
C ARG A 144 5.94 -12.73 0.11
N ALA A 145 5.50 -11.52 -0.24
CA ALA A 145 6.31 -10.54 -0.97
C ALA A 145 7.56 -10.09 -0.19
N PHE A 146 7.59 -10.28 1.13
CA PHE A 146 8.72 -9.95 2.01
C PHE A 146 9.63 -11.15 2.30
N GLY A 147 9.37 -12.29 1.66
CA GLY A 147 10.15 -13.52 1.78
C GLY A 147 9.58 -14.53 2.78
N GLU A 148 9.96 -15.80 2.60
CA GLU A 148 9.39 -16.93 3.34
C GLU A 148 9.60 -16.86 4.86
N ARG A 149 10.75 -16.33 5.30
CA ARG A 149 11.03 -16.16 6.74
C ARG A 149 10.00 -15.27 7.42
N GLN A 150 9.62 -14.16 6.78
CA GLN A 150 8.63 -13.24 7.34
C GLN A 150 7.23 -13.82 7.29
N ALA A 151 6.87 -14.44 6.17
CA ALA A 151 5.59 -15.15 6.06
C ALA A 151 5.45 -16.22 7.16
N LYS A 152 6.50 -17.01 7.43
CA LYS A 152 6.49 -18.04 8.49
C LYS A 152 6.39 -17.44 9.90
N ALA A 153 7.06 -16.32 10.15
CA ALA A 153 6.95 -15.63 11.44
C ALA A 153 5.50 -15.19 11.72
N PHE A 154 4.82 -14.65 10.71
CA PHE A 154 3.40 -14.30 10.81
C PHE A 154 2.48 -15.52 10.88
N ALA A 155 2.77 -16.60 10.16
CA ALA A 155 2.01 -17.84 10.24
C ALA A 155 1.92 -18.36 11.69
N GLY A 156 3.01 -18.24 12.46
CA GLY A 156 3.05 -18.60 13.87
C GLY A 156 2.21 -17.70 14.80
N LEU A 157 1.75 -16.54 14.30
CA LEU A 157 0.84 -15.66 15.03
C LEU A 157 -0.62 -16.01 14.81
N LEU A 158 -0.97 -16.89 13.89
CA LEU A 158 -2.35 -17.34 13.77
C LEU A 158 -2.70 -18.19 14.99
N PRO A 159 -3.99 -18.25 15.39
CA PRO A 159 -4.42 -19.29 16.30
C PRO A 159 -4.02 -20.62 15.68
N ALA A 160 -3.63 -21.59 16.51
CA ALA A 160 -3.58 -22.96 16.03
C ALA A 160 -4.96 -23.22 15.43
N ALA A 161 -5.05 -23.31 14.10
CA ALA A 161 -6.27 -23.74 13.47
C ALA A 161 -6.62 -25.04 14.18
N ASP A 162 -7.83 -25.16 14.70
CA ASP A 162 -8.33 -26.43 15.22
C ASP A 162 -8.01 -27.49 14.18
N ALA A 163 -6.95 -28.27 14.44
CA ALA A 163 -6.41 -29.28 13.56
C ALA A 163 -7.34 -30.51 13.52
N GLU A 164 -8.61 -30.29 13.81
CA GLU A 164 -9.68 -31.25 13.97
C GLU A 164 -10.61 -31.26 12.75
N ASN A 165 -10.69 -30.20 11.94
CA ASN A 165 -11.60 -30.18 10.78
C ASN A 165 -11.02 -30.76 9.47
N THR A 166 -9.75 -31.20 9.46
CA THR A 166 -9.11 -31.84 8.29
C THR A 166 -8.92 -33.37 8.47
N ARG A 167 -9.50 -33.97 9.52
CA ARG A 167 -9.58 -35.44 9.67
C ARG A 167 -10.94 -36.04 9.30
N GLY A 168 -11.90 -35.21 8.88
CA GLY A 168 -13.30 -35.61 8.64
C GLY A 168 -13.69 -35.91 7.18
N VAL A 169 -12.73 -35.96 6.25
CA VAL A 169 -13.02 -36.40 4.87
C VAL A 169 -12.11 -37.59 4.55
N ARG A 170 -12.59 -38.77 4.92
CA ARG A 170 -12.13 -40.06 4.39
C ARG A 170 -13.30 -40.71 3.67
#